data_AF-A0A7K5ZLV3-F1
#
_entry.id   AF-A0A7K5ZLV3-F1
#
_cell.length_a   1.000
_cell.length_b   1.000
_cell.length_c   1.000
_cell.angle_alpha   90.00
_cell.angle_beta   90.00
_cell.angle_gamma   90.00
#
_symmetry.space_group_name_H-M   'P 1'
#
loop_
_entity.id
_entity.type
_entity.pdbx_description
1 polymer ?
#
loop_
_entity_poly.entity_id
_entity_poly.type
_entity_poly.pdbx_seq_one_letter_code
_entity_poly.pdbx_strand_id
1 'polypeptide(L)'
;QVRIQETQGELPRGSIPRSVEVILRAEAVESAQAGDKCDFTGSLIVVPDVSQLSTPGLRAETGSRLTGTEGYETEGIRGLRALGVRELSYKLVFLACYVAPTNPRFGGKELRDEEQTAESIKNQMSVKEWEKVFEMSQDKNLYHNLCTSLFPTIHGNDEVKRGVLLMLFGGVPKTTSEGTSLRGDINVCVVGDPSTAKSQFLK
;
A
#
# COMPACT_ATOMS: atom_id res chain seq x y z
N GLN A 1 -6.07 14.14 5.97
CA GLN A 1 -6.52 13.43 4.75
C GLN A 1 -5.28 12.89 4.06
N VAL A 2 -5.29 11.65 3.62
CA VAL A 2 -4.17 11.00 2.92
C VAL A 2 -4.65 10.45 1.58
N ARG A 3 -3.75 10.38 0.59
CA ARG A 3 -4.02 9.71 -0.68
C ARG A 3 -3.28 8.39 -0.68
N ILE A 4 -4.02 7.30 -0.82
CA ILE A 4 -3.49 5.94 -0.85
C ILE A 4 -3.45 5.48 -2.30
N GLN A 5 -2.41 4.75 -2.67
CA GLN A 5 -2.23 4.16 -3.99
C GLN A 5 -2.22 2.64 -3.88
N GLU A 6 -2.84 1.97 -4.84
CA GLU A 6 -2.81 0.50 -4.93
C GLU A 6 -1.36 -0.03 -5.00
N THR A 7 -1.10 -1.15 -4.32
CA THR A 7 0.21 -1.81 -4.34
C THR A 7 0.45 -2.43 -5.71
N GLN A 8 1.58 -2.13 -6.35
CA GLN A 8 1.90 -2.65 -7.70
C GLN A 8 1.93 -4.18 -7.77
N GLY A 9 2.24 -4.86 -6.67
CA GLY A 9 2.26 -6.33 -6.60
C GLY A 9 0.89 -7.00 -6.71
N GLU A 10 -0.20 -6.28 -6.43
CA GLU A 10 -1.58 -6.80 -6.50
C GLU A 10 -2.26 -6.48 -7.84
N LEU A 11 -1.61 -5.66 -8.67
CA LEU A 11 -2.17 -5.21 -9.93
C LEU A 11 -1.79 -6.14 -11.09
N PRO A 12 -2.72 -6.39 -12.03
CA PRO A 12 -2.39 -7.12 -13.24
C PRO A 12 -1.35 -6.33 -14.06
N ARG A 13 -0.41 -7.06 -14.65
CA ARG A 13 0.70 -6.48 -15.43
C ARG A 13 0.14 -5.55 -16.52
N GLY A 14 0.66 -4.32 -16.56
CA GLY A 14 0.26 -3.30 -17.54
C GLY A 14 -0.86 -2.35 -17.07
N SER A 15 -1.39 -2.52 -15.85
CA SER A 15 -2.37 -1.60 -15.27
C SER A 15 -1.70 -0.41 -14.58
N ILE A 16 -2.37 0.75 -14.62
CA ILE A 16 -1.95 1.97 -13.91
C ILE A 16 -2.50 1.90 -12.48
N PRO A 17 -1.67 2.02 -11.44
CA PRO A 17 -2.15 1.98 -10.06
C PRO A 17 -3.13 3.11 -9.78
N ARG A 18 -4.32 2.77 -9.27
CA ARG A 18 -5.33 3.76 -8.91
C ARG A 18 -5.04 4.34 -7.53
N SER A 19 -5.62 5.49 -7.26
CA SER A 19 -5.52 6.15 -5.97
C SER A 19 -6.90 6.44 -5.40
N VAL A 20 -7.02 6.34 -4.08
CA VAL A 20 -8.23 6.68 -3.33
C VAL A 20 -7.89 7.71 -2.26
N GLU A 21 -8.80 8.66 -2.05
CA GLU A 21 -8.71 9.59 -0.93
C GLU A 21 -9.23 8.91 0.34
N VAL A 22 -8.42 8.96 1.40
CA VAL A 22 -8.77 8.41 2.71
C VAL A 22 -8.80 9.53 3.74
N ILE A 23 -9.89 9.60 4.49
CA ILE A 23 -10.04 10.47 5.66
C ILE A 23 -9.76 9.62 6.91
N LEU A 24 -8.76 10.04 7.66
CA LEU A 24 -8.43 9.50 8.98
C LEU A 24 -9.03 10.40 10.05
N ARG A 25 -9.59 9.81 11.12
CA ARG A 25 -10.15 10.54 12.27
C ARG A 25 -9.64 9.96 13.59
N ALA A 26 -9.67 10.79 14.63
CA ALA A 26 -9.35 10.41 16.01
C ALA A 26 -7.98 9.69 16.10
N GLU A 27 -7.93 8.52 16.73
CA GLU A 27 -6.71 7.75 16.99
C GLU A 27 -6.03 7.21 15.72
N ALA A 28 -6.72 7.21 14.58
CA ALA A 28 -6.13 6.81 13.30
C ALA A 28 -5.23 7.91 12.68
N VAL A 29 -5.27 9.14 13.21
CA VAL A 29 -4.41 10.24 12.74
C VAL A 29 -2.95 9.92 13.09
N GLU A 30 -1.99 10.30 12.23
CA GLU A 30 -0.54 10.01 12.36
C GLU A 30 -0.12 8.54 12.35
N SER A 31 -1.06 7.60 12.23
CA SER A 31 -0.76 6.16 12.19
C SER A 31 -0.11 5.66 10.89
N ALA A 32 -0.22 6.42 9.79
CA ALA A 32 0.34 6.06 8.48
C ALA A 32 1.32 7.13 8.01
N GLN A 33 2.51 6.70 7.57
CA GLN A 33 3.54 7.57 6.98
C GLN A 33 3.72 7.30 5.48
N ALA A 34 4.45 8.19 4.81
CA ALA A 34 4.76 8.03 3.40
C ALA A 34 5.69 6.82 3.21
N GLY A 35 5.26 5.87 2.37
CA GLY A 35 6.00 4.62 2.09
C GLY A 35 5.48 3.40 2.84
N ASP A 36 4.63 3.59 3.85
CA ASP A 36 4.04 2.47 4.58
C ASP A 36 3.00 1.70 3.75
N LYS A 37 2.96 0.38 3.94
CA LYS A 37 1.86 -0.46 3.49
C LYS A 37 0.88 -0.63 4.64
N CYS A 38 -0.32 -0.07 4.49
CA CYS A 38 -1.34 -0.09 5.52
C CYS A 38 -2.67 -0.66 5.02
N ASP A 39 -3.32 -1.42 5.89
CA ASP A 39 -4.69 -1.86 5.79
C ASP A 39 -5.60 -0.83 6.47
N PHE A 40 -6.53 -0.30 5.69
CA PHE A 40 -7.51 0.67 6.15
C PHE A 40 -8.87 -0.03 6.29
N THR A 41 -9.43 0.01 7.50
CA THR A 41 -10.80 -0.46 7.75
C THR A 41 -11.71 0.75 7.95
N GLY A 42 -12.89 0.74 7.33
CA GLY A 42 -13.75 1.91 7.29
C GLY A 42 -14.96 1.76 6.39
N SER A 43 -15.47 2.90 5.93
CA SER A 43 -16.66 2.97 5.09
C SER A 43 -16.42 3.91 3.90
N LEU A 44 -16.88 3.52 2.72
CA LEU A 44 -16.91 4.40 1.55
C LEU A 44 -18.03 5.42 1.72
N ILE A 45 -17.68 6.70 1.68
CA ILE A 45 -18.63 7.82 1.85
C ILE A 45 -18.63 8.71 0.62
N VAL A 46 -19.72 9.45 0.45
CA VAL A 46 -19.89 10.45 -0.60
C VAL A 46 -19.72 11.82 0.04
N VAL A 47 -18.79 12.62 -0.47
CA VAL A 47 -18.51 13.98 0.02
C VAL A 47 -18.79 14.99 -1.09
N PRO A 48 -19.51 16.10 -0.82
CA PRO A 48 -19.72 17.14 -1.82
C PRO A 48 -18.37 17.77 -2.20
N ASP A 49 -18.09 17.85 -3.50
CA ASP A 49 -16.92 18.52 -4.04
C ASP A 49 -17.21 20.01 -4.22
N VAL A 50 -16.91 20.79 -3.17
CA VAL A 50 -17.14 22.23 -3.16
C VAL A 50 -16.21 23.00 -4.10
N SER A 51 -15.10 22.40 -4.56
CA SER A 51 -14.20 23.02 -5.55
C SER A 51 -14.92 23.28 -6.86
N GLN A 52 -15.77 22.33 -7.26
CA GLN A 52 -16.54 22.40 -8.50
C GLN A 52 -17.76 23.32 -8.41
N LEU A 53 -18.13 23.80 -7.20
CA LEU A 53 -19.14 24.85 -7.07
C LEU A 53 -18.67 26.17 -7.71
N SER A 54 -17.36 26.38 -7.89
CA SER A 54 -16.81 27.57 -8.55
C SER A 54 -16.81 27.47 -10.07
N THR A 55 -16.90 26.25 -10.61
CA THR A 55 -16.94 26.00 -12.05
C THR A 55 -18.33 26.33 -12.59
N PRO A 56 -18.46 27.10 -13.69
CA PRO A 56 -19.76 27.36 -14.31
C PRO A 56 -20.33 26.06 -14.93
N GLY A 57 -21.02 25.26 -14.12
CA GLY A 57 -21.77 24.06 -14.52
C GLY A 57 -23.23 24.34 -14.87
N LEU A 58 -23.94 23.31 -15.34
CA LEU A 58 -25.35 23.42 -15.72
C LEU A 58 -26.22 23.63 -14.48
N ARG A 59 -27.05 24.68 -14.50
CA ARG A 59 -28.00 24.97 -13.42
C ARG A 59 -29.14 23.96 -13.50
N ALA A 60 -29.21 23.03 -12.56
CA ALA A 60 -30.42 22.25 -12.34
C ALA A 60 -31.36 23.05 -11.44
N GLU A 61 -32.38 23.68 -12.01
CA GLU A 61 -33.39 24.38 -11.21
C GLU A 61 -34.42 23.38 -10.66
N THR A 62 -34.44 23.17 -9.34
CA THR A 62 -35.63 22.65 -8.67
C THR A 62 -36.62 23.79 -8.53
N GLY A 63 -37.54 23.90 -9.50
CA GLY A 63 -38.65 24.84 -9.45
C GLY A 63 -39.54 24.54 -8.25
N SER A 64 -39.33 25.24 -7.14
CA SER A 64 -40.34 25.35 -6.09
C SER A 64 -41.48 26.16 -6.68
N ARG A 65 -42.61 25.50 -6.97
CA ARG A 65 -43.88 26.18 -7.27
C ARG A 65 -44.29 26.96 -6.03
N LEU A 66 -43.89 28.23 -5.95
CA LEU A 66 -44.46 29.19 -5.01
C LEU A 66 -45.63 29.89 -5.71
N THR A 67 -46.83 29.44 -5.40
CA THR A 67 -48.06 30.21 -5.58
C THR A 67 -48.03 31.43 -4.67
N GLY A 68 -48.03 32.62 -5.26
CA GLY A 68 -48.42 33.89 -4.64
C GLY A 68 -47.40 34.49 -3.68
N THR A 69 -46.93 35.70 -3.97
CA THR A 69 -47.30 36.93 -3.25
C THR A 69 -46.54 38.09 -3.91
N GLU A 70 -47.29 39.03 -4.49
CA GLU A 70 -46.77 40.29 -5.02
C GLU A 70 -46.15 41.14 -3.91
N GLY A 71 -45.07 41.85 -4.26
CA GLY A 71 -44.64 43.06 -3.56
C GLY A 71 -43.84 42.85 -2.28
N TYR A 72 -42.52 43.00 -2.37
CA TYR A 72 -41.75 44.01 -1.62
C TYR A 72 -40.28 43.86 -2.01
N GLU A 73 -39.74 44.89 -2.67
CA GLU A 73 -38.30 45.09 -2.83
C GLU A 73 -37.69 45.36 -1.44
N THR A 74 -37.14 44.32 -0.83
CA THR A 74 -36.20 44.48 0.28
C THR A 74 -34.95 43.69 -0.08
N GLU A 75 -33.94 44.45 -0.51
CA GLU A 75 -32.58 44.03 -0.79
C GLU A 75 -31.88 43.67 0.54
N GLY A 76 -32.27 42.52 1.10
CA GLY A 76 -31.56 41.90 2.22
C GLY A 76 -30.36 41.10 1.72
N ILE A 77 -29.34 40.97 2.58
CA ILE A 77 -28.15 40.12 2.33
C ILE A 77 -28.62 38.66 2.26
N ARG A 78 -28.98 38.21 1.06
CA ARG A 78 -29.26 36.80 0.78
C ARG A 78 -27.91 36.09 0.85
N GLY A 79 -27.61 35.43 1.98
CA GLY A 79 -26.38 34.63 2.17
C GLY A 79 -26.30 33.44 1.19
N LEU A 80 -26.17 32.21 1.69
CA LEU A 80 -26.14 31.01 0.83
C LEU A 80 -27.35 30.86 -0.13
N ARG A 81 -28.46 31.58 0.11
CA ARG A 81 -29.60 31.69 -0.82
C ARG A 81 -29.28 32.42 -2.14
N ALA A 82 -28.29 33.31 -2.19
CA ALA A 82 -27.91 34.01 -3.42
C ALA A 82 -27.15 33.11 -4.41
N LEU A 83 -26.64 31.96 -3.96
CA LEU A 83 -25.88 31.04 -4.80
C LEU A 83 -26.76 30.25 -5.78
N GLY A 84 -28.09 30.30 -5.64
CA GLY A 84 -29.04 29.57 -6.48
C GLY A 84 -28.95 28.05 -6.29
N VAL A 85 -29.71 27.30 -7.11
CA VAL A 85 -29.53 25.83 -7.18
C VAL A 85 -28.37 25.55 -8.13
N ARG A 86 -27.23 25.17 -7.56
CA ARG A 86 -26.04 24.75 -8.32
C ARG A 86 -25.98 23.25 -8.40
N GLU A 87 -25.35 22.77 -9.47
CA GLU A 87 -24.98 21.37 -9.60
C GLU A 87 -24.09 20.97 -8.42
N LEU A 88 -24.58 20.05 -7.58
CA LEU A 88 -23.80 19.53 -6.47
C LEU A 88 -23.04 18.31 -6.97
N SER A 89 -21.78 18.51 -7.34
CA SER A 89 -20.87 17.43 -7.67
C SER A 89 -20.47 16.70 -6.40
N TYR A 90 -20.45 15.38 -6.47
CA TYR A 90 -20.04 14.51 -5.37
C TYR A 90 -18.81 13.70 -5.77
N LYS A 91 -17.94 13.44 -4.81
CA LYS A 91 -16.82 12.50 -4.96
C LYS A 91 -16.91 11.39 -3.91
N LEU A 92 -16.44 10.22 -4.29
CA LEU A 92 -16.27 9.08 -3.38
C LEU A 92 -14.96 9.25 -2.60
N VAL A 93 -15.06 9.09 -1.29
CA VAL A 93 -13.93 9.18 -0.35
C VAL A 93 -14.05 8.04 0.64
N PHE A 94 -12.95 7.43 1.05
CA PHE A 94 -12.97 6.39 2.06
C PHE A 94 -12.77 7.00 3.45
N LEU A 95 -13.71 6.79 4.37
CA LEU A 95 -13.57 7.18 5.77
C LEU A 95 -13.01 5.98 6.55
N ALA A 96 -11.74 6.03 6.93
CA ALA A 96 -11.12 4.97 7.71
C ALA A 96 -11.31 5.23 9.22
N CYS A 97 -11.80 4.20 9.91
CA CYS A 97 -11.94 4.17 11.37
C CYS A 97 -10.78 3.44 12.05
N TYR A 98 -10.03 2.62 11.31
CA TYR A 98 -8.88 1.90 11.82
C TYR A 98 -7.81 1.75 10.72
N VAL A 99 -6.55 1.84 11.14
CA VAL A 99 -5.37 1.69 10.28
C VAL A 99 -4.44 0.70 10.96
N ALA A 100 -4.05 -0.33 10.21
CA ALA A 100 -3.04 -1.28 10.62
C ALA A 100 -1.96 -1.37 9.53
N PRO A 101 -0.70 -1.68 9.86
CA PRO A 101 0.26 -2.10 8.84
C PRO A 101 -0.19 -3.42 8.19
N THR A 102 -0.12 -3.52 6.86
CA THR A 102 -0.66 -4.65 6.06
C THR A 102 -0.06 -6.01 6.38
N ASN A 103 1.08 -6.05 7.08
CA ASN A 103 1.68 -7.33 7.45
C ASN A 103 2.58 -7.24 8.69
N PRO A 104 2.05 -7.22 9.92
CA PRO A 104 2.91 -7.26 11.10
C PRO A 104 3.69 -8.58 11.22
N ARG A 105 3.29 -9.65 10.50
CA ARG A 105 3.92 -10.99 10.56
C ARG A 105 5.16 -11.14 9.67
N PHE A 106 5.25 -10.39 8.56
CA PHE A 106 6.30 -10.53 7.55
C PHE A 106 6.64 -9.17 6.88
N GLY A 107 6.87 -8.12 7.68
CA GLY A 107 7.52 -6.89 7.19
C GLY A 107 6.60 -5.76 6.70
N GLY A 108 5.53 -5.46 7.43
CA GLY A 108 4.64 -4.31 7.18
C GLY A 108 4.98 -3.05 7.98
N LYS A 109 5.86 -3.16 8.96
CA LYS A 109 6.64 -2.04 9.50
C LYS A 109 8.09 -2.39 9.25
N GLU A 110 8.95 -1.39 9.04
CA GLU A 110 10.35 -1.50 9.46
C GLU A 110 10.37 -1.73 10.98
N LEU A 111 9.94 -2.91 11.41
CA LEU A 111 10.30 -3.46 12.70
C LEU A 111 11.81 -3.59 12.58
N ARG A 112 12.54 -2.74 13.28
CA ARG A 112 13.99 -2.79 13.35
C ARG A 112 14.38 -4.25 13.52
N ASP A 113 15.15 -4.80 12.59
CA ASP A 113 15.58 -6.20 12.56
C ASP A 113 16.27 -6.63 13.87
N GLU A 114 16.68 -5.65 14.69
CA GLU A 114 17.32 -5.78 15.99
C GLU A 114 16.45 -6.48 17.07
N GLU A 115 15.12 -6.62 16.89
CA GLU A 115 14.22 -7.18 17.94
C GLU A 115 13.45 -8.45 17.56
N GLN A 116 13.62 -9.00 16.35
CA GLN A 116 12.91 -10.22 15.96
C GLN A 116 13.68 -11.49 16.36
N THR A 117 13.43 -11.99 17.57
CA THR A 117 13.87 -13.33 17.97
C THR A 117 13.08 -14.43 17.27
N ALA A 118 13.73 -15.58 17.02
CA ALA A 118 13.06 -16.75 16.43
C ALA A 118 11.82 -17.20 17.22
N GLU A 119 11.81 -16.99 18.54
CA GLU A 119 10.68 -17.27 19.41
C GLU A 119 9.49 -16.33 19.18
N SER A 120 9.75 -15.04 18.94
CA SER A 120 8.71 -14.06 18.57
C SER A 120 8.05 -14.45 17.24
N ILE A 121 8.86 -14.83 16.25
CA ILE A 121 8.37 -15.29 14.94
C ILE A 121 7.54 -16.57 15.08
N LYS A 122 8.00 -17.52 15.90
CA LYS A 122 7.25 -18.76 16.19
C LYS A 122 5.89 -18.49 16.83
N ASN A 123 5.80 -17.54 17.75
CA ASN A 123 4.55 -17.19 18.42
C ASN A 123 3.55 -16.49 17.48
N GLN A 124 4.01 -15.88 16.39
CA GLN A 124 3.17 -15.19 15.41
C GLN A 124 2.61 -16.13 14.31
N MET A 125 3.11 -17.36 14.21
CA MET A 125 2.68 -18.34 13.22
C MET A 125 1.77 -19.42 13.82
N SER A 126 0.95 -20.03 12.96
CA SER A 126 0.16 -21.19 13.36
C SER A 126 1.03 -22.43 13.54
N VAL A 127 0.53 -23.39 14.33
CA VAL A 127 1.22 -24.68 14.57
C VAL A 127 1.53 -25.40 13.25
N LYS A 128 0.58 -25.40 12.30
CA LYS A 128 0.75 -26.04 11.00
C LYS A 128 1.83 -25.38 10.13
N GLU A 129 1.91 -24.05 10.17
CA GLU A 129 2.95 -23.31 9.45
C GLU A 129 4.32 -23.63 10.06
N TRP A 130 4.43 -23.63 11.39
CA TRP A 130 5.66 -23.98 12.08
C TRP A 130 6.14 -25.40 11.79
N GLU A 131 5.24 -26.39 11.84
CA GLU A 131 5.56 -27.78 11.53
C GLU A 131 6.17 -27.91 10.13
N LYS A 132 5.61 -27.21 9.15
CA LYS A 132 6.08 -27.23 7.77
C LYS A 132 7.42 -26.51 7.61
N VAL A 133 7.61 -25.37 8.27
CA VAL A 133 8.90 -24.66 8.31
C VAL A 133 9.97 -25.53 8.96
N PHE A 134 9.63 -26.20 10.06
CA PHE A 134 10.52 -27.12 10.74
C PHE A 134 10.89 -28.31 9.85
N GLU A 135 9.93 -28.93 9.18
CA GLU A 135 10.18 -30.01 8.21
C GLU A 135 11.14 -29.56 7.11
N MET A 136 10.90 -28.39 6.51
CA MET A 136 11.79 -27.82 5.50
C MET A 136 13.21 -27.59 6.04
N SER A 137 13.35 -27.11 7.29
CA SER A 137 14.66 -26.86 7.91
C SER A 137 15.50 -28.13 8.13
N GLN A 138 14.87 -29.30 8.22
CA GLN A 138 15.54 -30.59 8.39
C GLN A 138 15.98 -31.21 7.06
N ASP A 139 15.51 -30.69 5.92
CA ASP A 139 15.88 -31.20 4.61
C ASP A 139 17.32 -30.81 4.25
N LYS A 140 18.18 -31.82 4.07
CA LYS A 140 19.58 -31.62 3.65
C LYS A 140 19.70 -31.02 2.25
N ASN A 141 18.70 -31.21 1.41
CA ASN A 141 18.65 -30.69 0.05
C ASN A 141 17.87 -29.37 -0.05
N LEU A 142 17.48 -28.76 1.08
CA LEU A 142 16.67 -27.53 1.12
C LEU A 142 17.23 -26.45 0.20
N TYR A 143 18.55 -26.23 0.23
CA TYR A 143 19.20 -25.20 -0.57
C TYR A 143 19.03 -25.40 -2.09
N HIS A 144 19.14 -26.65 -2.55
CA HIS A 144 18.91 -26.98 -3.95
C HIS A 144 17.42 -26.89 -4.30
N ASN A 145 16.55 -27.41 -3.42
CA ASN A 145 15.11 -27.40 -3.61
C ASN A 145 14.55 -25.97 -3.68
N LEU A 146 15.05 -25.04 -2.87
CA LEU A 146 14.70 -23.61 -2.92
C LEU A 146 15.17 -22.94 -4.21
N CYS A 147 16.40 -23.22 -4.67
CA CYS A 147 16.89 -22.68 -5.94
C CYS A 147 16.03 -23.13 -7.12
N THR A 148 15.65 -24.41 -7.15
CA THR A 148 14.87 -24.99 -8.25
C THR A 148 13.41 -24.54 -8.20
N SER A 149 12.83 -24.36 -7.01
CA SER A 149 11.43 -23.94 -6.85
C SER A 149 11.19 -22.47 -7.21
N LEU A 150 12.17 -21.59 -6.98
CA LEU A 150 12.06 -20.16 -7.33
C LEU A 150 12.27 -19.89 -8.82
N PHE A 151 13.11 -20.69 -9.49
CA PHE A 151 13.44 -20.50 -10.91
C PHE A 151 13.08 -21.74 -11.76
N PRO A 152 11.81 -22.17 -11.81
CA PRO A 152 11.41 -23.40 -12.50
C PRO A 152 11.50 -23.27 -14.03
N THR A 153 11.40 -22.05 -14.57
CA THR A 153 11.37 -21.77 -16.01
C THR A 153 12.75 -21.50 -16.61
N ILE A 154 13.79 -21.40 -15.76
CA ILE A 154 15.16 -21.10 -16.19
C ILE A 154 16.00 -22.36 -16.02
N HIS A 155 16.63 -22.84 -17.08
CA HIS A 155 17.53 -23.97 -17.03
C HIS A 155 19.00 -23.52 -16.95
N GLY A 156 19.82 -24.21 -16.13
CA GLY A 156 21.23 -23.88 -15.92
C GLY A 156 21.47 -22.65 -15.02
N ASN A 157 22.69 -22.12 -15.08
CA ASN A 157 23.16 -20.96 -14.29
C ASN A 157 22.89 -21.09 -12.78
N ASP A 158 23.20 -22.26 -12.21
CA ASP A 158 22.88 -22.57 -10.81
C ASP A 158 23.58 -21.64 -9.82
N GLU A 159 24.77 -21.14 -10.15
CA GLU A 159 25.49 -20.15 -9.34
C GLU A 159 24.75 -18.81 -9.28
N VAL A 160 24.19 -18.36 -10.41
CA VAL A 160 23.41 -17.11 -10.48
C VAL A 160 22.11 -17.26 -9.68
N LYS A 161 21.41 -18.40 -9.84
CA LYS A 161 20.20 -18.71 -9.05
C LYS A 161 20.47 -18.65 -7.55
N ARG A 162 21.57 -19.27 -7.12
CA ARG A 162 22.04 -19.25 -5.72
C ARG A 162 22.37 -17.85 -5.24
N GLY A 163 23.02 -17.03 -6.06
CA GLY A 163 23.33 -15.63 -5.74
C GLY A 163 22.07 -14.77 -5.56
N VAL A 164 21.08 -14.93 -6.45
CA VAL A 164 19.79 -14.23 -6.33
C VAL A 164 19.02 -14.73 -5.10
N LEU A 165 19.07 -16.03 -4.80
CA LEU A 165 18.47 -16.59 -3.59
C LEU A 165 19.04 -15.93 -2.33
N LEU A 166 20.37 -15.83 -2.23
CA LEU A 166 21.03 -15.17 -1.10
C LEU A 166 20.69 -13.67 -1.00
N MET A 167 20.47 -13.00 -2.14
CA MET A 167 20.00 -11.62 -2.14
C MET A 167 18.61 -11.46 -1.51
N LEU A 168 17.71 -12.43 -1.70
CA LEU A 168 16.37 -12.41 -1.09
C LEU A 168 16.40 -12.69 0.43
N PHE A 169 17.34 -13.52 0.89
CA PHE A 169 17.52 -13.79 2.31
C PHE A 169 18.27 -12.68 3.06
N GLY A 170 19.13 -11.93 2.36
CA GLY A 170 19.92 -10.85 2.94
C GLY A 170 20.92 -11.36 3.98
N GLY A 171 21.39 -10.45 4.82
CA GLY A 171 22.27 -10.75 5.94
C GLY A 171 21.88 -9.94 7.17
N VAL A 172 22.52 -10.21 8.30
CA VAL A 172 22.17 -9.56 9.57
C VAL A 172 22.80 -8.16 9.65
N PRO A 173 22.01 -7.07 9.69
CA PRO A 173 22.54 -5.74 9.96
C PRO A 173 23.10 -5.69 11.39
N LYS A 174 24.21 -4.98 11.58
CA LYS A 174 24.87 -4.89 12.89
C LYS A 174 25.20 -3.46 13.22
N THR A 175 25.10 -3.10 14.49
CA THR A 175 25.57 -1.82 15.00
C THR A 175 26.91 -2.01 15.70
N THR A 176 27.88 -1.16 15.36
CA THR A 176 29.19 -1.12 16.03
C THR A 176 29.05 -0.49 17.41
N SER A 177 30.01 -0.75 18.30
CA SER A 177 30.09 -0.11 19.62
C SER A 177 30.19 1.43 19.54
N GLU A 178 30.58 1.96 18.39
CA GLU A 178 30.70 3.39 18.10
C GLU A 178 29.39 4.00 17.55
N GLY A 179 28.32 3.21 17.44
CA GLY A 179 27.00 3.68 16.98
C GLY A 179 26.84 3.75 15.46
N THR A 180 27.82 3.29 14.68
CA THR A 180 27.70 3.18 13.21
C THR A 180 26.97 1.90 12.83
N SER A 181 25.96 1.99 11.96
CA SER A 181 25.26 0.84 11.41
C SER A 181 26.02 0.24 10.22
N LEU A 182 26.16 -1.09 10.23
CA LEU A 182 26.75 -1.89 9.17
C LEU A 182 25.62 -2.60 8.42
N ARG A 183 25.64 -2.46 7.08
CA ARG A 183 24.66 -3.07 6.19
C ARG A 183 24.78 -4.60 6.21
N GLY A 184 23.64 -5.29 6.40
CA GLY A 184 23.54 -6.75 6.32
C GLY A 184 23.26 -7.28 4.90
N ASP A 185 22.53 -6.50 4.10
CA ASP A 185 22.12 -6.92 2.77
C ASP A 185 23.25 -6.92 1.75
N ILE A 186 23.08 -7.71 0.70
CA ILE A 186 24.00 -7.80 -0.44
C ILE A 186 23.38 -7.18 -1.69
N ASN A 187 24.20 -6.52 -2.51
CA ASN A 187 23.81 -6.07 -3.84
C ASN A 187 24.44 -7.00 -4.87
N VAL A 188 23.64 -7.55 -5.79
CA VAL A 188 24.11 -8.47 -6.82
C VAL A 188 23.99 -7.81 -8.19
N CYS A 189 25.06 -7.88 -9.00
CA CYS A 189 25.05 -7.44 -10.39
C CYS A 189 25.19 -8.67 -11.31
N VAL A 190 24.28 -8.80 -12.28
CA VAL A 190 24.31 -9.91 -13.26
C VAL A 190 24.69 -9.36 -14.62
N VAL A 191 25.86 -9.74 -15.12
CA VAL A 191 26.39 -9.37 -16.44
C VAL A 191 26.55 -10.61 -17.30
N GLY A 192 26.29 -10.50 -18.60
CA GLY A 192 26.50 -11.59 -19.54
C GLY A 192 25.96 -11.29 -20.93
N ASP A 193 26.22 -12.19 -21.87
CA ASP A 193 25.90 -12.02 -23.29
C ASP A 193 24.39 -11.92 -23.58
N PRO A 194 23.96 -11.34 -24.72
CA PRO A 194 22.57 -11.38 -25.13
C PRO A 194 21.99 -12.81 -25.07
N SER A 195 20.69 -12.92 -24.77
CA SER A 195 19.96 -14.21 -24.70
C SER A 195 20.26 -15.14 -23.52
N THR A 196 21.03 -14.72 -22.50
CA THR A 196 21.31 -15.53 -21.29
C THR A 196 20.23 -15.45 -20.19
N ALA A 197 18.97 -15.18 -20.53
CA ALA A 197 17.83 -15.08 -19.61
C ALA A 197 17.96 -14.09 -18.43
N LYS A 198 18.95 -13.18 -18.43
CA LYS A 198 19.17 -12.17 -17.37
C LYS A 198 17.90 -11.39 -17.00
N SER A 199 17.12 -10.96 -18.00
CA SER A 199 15.86 -10.22 -17.76
C SER A 199 14.74 -11.11 -17.20
N GLN A 200 14.83 -12.43 -17.33
CA GLN A 200 13.87 -13.37 -16.75
C GLN A 200 14.12 -13.59 -15.26
N PHE A 201 15.37 -13.45 -14.79
CA PHE A 201 15.70 -13.49 -13.36
C PHE A 201 15.13 -12.30 -12.57
N LEU A 202 14.86 -11.17 -13.22
CA LEU A 202 14.39 -9.93 -12.59
C LEU A 202 12.89 -9.63 -12.82
N LYS A 203 12.19 -10.51 -13.53
CA LYS A 203 10.79 -10.32 -13.97
C LYS A 203 9.79 -11.03 -13.07
#